data_AF-R7VJY2-F1
#
_entry.id   AF-R7VJY2-F1
#
_cell.length_a   1.000
_cell.length_b   1.000
_cell.length_c   1.000
_cell.angle_alpha   90.00
_cell.angle_beta   90.00
_cell.angle_gamma   90.00
#
_symmetry.space_group_name_H-M   'P 1'
#
loop_
_entity.id
_entity.type
_entity.pdbx_description
1 polymer ?
#
loop_
_entity_poly.entity_id
_entity_poly.type
_entity_poly.pdbx_seq_one_letter_code
_entity_poly.pdbx_strand_id
1 'polypeptide(L)' 'DGFWSIWSQWSTCSASCGQGTRVRQRTCTGQLGNGRPCFGDAVQPNFCDQAKC' A
#
# COMPACT_ATOMS: atom_id res chain seq x y z
N ASP A 1 -16.46 6.21 -12.24
CA ASP A 1 -16.18 5.47 -11.00
C ASP A 1 -14.69 5.60 -10.73
N GLY A 2 -14.26 5.76 -9.48
CA GLY A 2 -12.84 5.83 -9.16
C GLY A 2 -12.21 4.44 -9.31
N PHE A 3 -11.16 4.33 -10.11
CA PHE A 3 -10.41 3.10 -10.29
C PHE A 3 -9.08 3.18 -9.56
N TRP A 4 -8.74 2.14 -8.79
CA TRP A 4 -7.42 2.07 -8.17
C TRP A 4 -6.34 1.83 -9.23
N SER A 5 -5.29 2.64 -9.20
CA SER A 5 -4.03 2.34 -9.89
C SER A 5 -3.44 1.04 -9.35
N ILE A 6 -2.47 0.49 -10.08
CA ILE A 6 -1.63 -0.59 -9.56
C ILE A 6 -1.01 -0.20 -8.22
N TRP A 7 -0.86 -1.19 -7.34
CA TRP A 7 -0.15 -0.98 -6.09
C TRP A 7 1.31 -0.64 -6.36
N SER A 8 1.82 0.38 -5.67
CA SER A 8 3.24 0.67 -5.60
C SER A 8 4.01 -0.50 -4.99
N GLN A 9 5.31 -0.51 -5.21
CA GLN A 9 6.20 -1.46 -4.55
C GLN A 9 6.08 -1.32 -3.03
N TRP A 10 6.29 -2.44 -2.33
CA TRP A 10 6.36 -2.41 -0.89
C TRP A 10 7.53 -1.55 -0.44
N SER A 11 7.31 -0.71 0.55
CA SER A 11 8.36 -0.02 1.29
C SER A 11 9.34 -1.03 1.90
N THR A 12 10.54 -0.55 2.20
CA THR A 12 11.52 -1.29 2.99
C THR A 12 10.89 -1.77 4.29
N CYS A 13 11.31 -2.96 4.73
CA CYS A 13 10.89 -3.46 6.03
C CYS A 13 11.34 -2.48 7.11
N SER A 14 10.45 -2.16 8.05
CA SER A 14 10.74 -1.28 9.18
C SER A 14 11.86 -1.87 10.07
N ALA A 15 11.96 -3.20 10.12
CA ALA A 15 13.04 -3.90 10.77
C ALA A 15 14.14 -4.26 9.78
N SER A 16 15.40 -4.15 10.21
CA SER A 16 16.57 -4.59 9.44
C SER A 16 16.90 -6.08 9.65
N CYS A 17 16.34 -6.70 10.69
CA CYS A 17 16.45 -8.12 11.01
C CYS A 17 15.20 -8.57 11.79
N GLY A 18 14.88 -9.86 11.76
CA GLY A 18 13.69 -10.44 12.42
C GLY A 18 12.37 -9.98 11.80
N GLN A 19 11.30 -9.98 12.59
CA GLN A 19 9.97 -9.59 12.13
C GLN A 19 9.81 -8.06 12.12
N GLY A 20 9.37 -7.52 10.99
CA GLY A 20 9.02 -6.12 10.84
C GLY A 20 7.73 -5.91 10.06
N THR A 21 7.48 -4.67 9.70
CA THR A 21 6.31 -4.26 8.92
C THR A 21 6.74 -3.47 7.70
N ARG A 22 5.96 -3.61 6.62
CA ARG A 22 6.11 -2.85 5.39
C ARG A 22 4.75 -2.38 4.93
N VAL A 23 4.73 -1.29 4.18
CA VAL A 23 3.51 -0.71 3.65
C VAL A 23 3.62 -0.59 2.14
N ARG A 24 2.49 -0.64 1.44
CA ARG A 24 2.40 -0.24 0.03
C ARG A 24 1.23 0.70 -0.15
N GLN A 25 1.31 1.54 -1.17
CA GLN A 25 0.32 2.56 -1.45
C GLN A 25 -0.22 2.39 -2.87
N ARG A 26 -1.44 2.84 -3.12
CA ARG A 26 -2.04 2.92 -4.46
C ARG A 26 -2.76 4.25 -4.59
N THR A 27 -2.85 4.74 -5.81
CA THR A 27 -3.54 6.01 -6.10
C THR A 27 -4.93 5.72 -6.66
N CYS A 28 -5.93 6.48 -6.24
CA CYS A 28 -7.24 6.44 -6.86
C CYS A 28 -7.22 7.32 -8.11
N THR A 29 -7.30 6.71 -9.29
CA THR A 29 -7.39 7.42 -10.58
C THR A 29 -8.85 7.46 -11.04
N GLY A 30 -9.29 8.56 -11.65
CA GLY A 30 -10.66 8.65 -12.19
C GLY A 30 -11.68 9.35 -11.30
N GLN A 31 -11.24 10.00 -10.22
CA GLN A 31 -12.01 11.08 -9.59
C GLN A 31 -11.77 12.39 -10.35
N LEU A 32 -12.39 12.52 -11.52
CA LEU A 32 -12.59 13.83 -12.15
C LEU A 32 -14.06 14.22 -11.93
N GLY A 33 -14.30 15.24 -11.11
CA GLY A 33 -15.64 15.76 -10.82
C GLY A 33 -16.47 14.84 -9.90
N ASN A 34 -17.72 14.55 -10.29
CA ASN A 34 -18.74 13.84 -9.49
C ASN A 34 -18.58 12.29 -9.45
N GLY A 35 -17.36 11.79 -9.70
CA GLY A 35 -17.08 10.36 -9.69
C GLY A 35 -17.11 9.78 -8.27
N ARG A 36 -17.63 8.56 -8.11
CA ARG A 36 -17.62 7.84 -6.82
C ARG A 36 -16.16 7.66 -6.33
N PRO A 37 -15.91 7.81 -5.02
CA PRO A 37 -14.60 7.54 -4.45
C PRO A 37 -14.23 6.06 -4.63
N CYS A 38 -12.93 5.79 -4.74
CA CYS A 38 -12.46 4.41 -4.75
C CYS A 38 -12.78 3.75 -3.39
N PHE A 39 -13.41 2.58 -3.41
CA PHE A 39 -13.72 1.85 -2.18
C PHE A 39 -12.49 1.09 -1.65
N GLY A 40 -12.26 1.20 -0.34
CA GLY A 40 -11.15 0.58 0.38
C GLY A 40 -9.96 1.52 0.63
N ASP A 41 -8.89 0.99 1.22
CA ASP A 41 -7.77 1.81 1.67
C ASP A 41 -6.77 2.12 0.54
N ALA A 42 -6.22 3.33 0.55
CA ALA A 42 -5.11 3.73 -0.31
C ALA A 42 -3.77 3.16 0.16
N VAL A 43 -3.70 2.71 1.42
CA VAL A 43 -2.48 2.18 2.06
C VAL A 43 -2.77 0.80 2.59
N GLN A 44 -1.89 -0.15 2.32
CA GLN A 44 -1.98 -1.49 2.86
C GLN A 44 -0.73 -1.81 3.70
N PRO A 45 -0.89 -2.13 5.00
CA PRO A 45 0.17 -2.69 5.81
C PRO A 45 0.33 -4.20 5.57
N ASN A 46 1.55 -4.69 5.72
CA ASN A 46 1.87 -6.12 5.68
C ASN A 46 3.09 -6.42 6.55
N PHE A 47 3.17 -7.66 7.04
CA PHE A 47 4.35 -8.12 7.75
C PHE A 47 5.48 -8.46 6.77
N CYS A 48 6.71 -8.30 7.23
CA CYS A 48 7.92 -8.75 6.55
C CYS A 48 8.80 -9.49 7.55
N ASP A 49 9.37 -10.60 7.10
CA ASP A 49 10.36 -11.35 7.86
C ASP A 49 11.72 -11.07 7.22
N GLN A 50 12.63 -10.46 7.97
CA GLN A 50 14.03 -10.29 7.60
C GLN A 50 14.87 -11.42 8.18
N ALA A 51 16.14 -11.48 7.77
CA ALA A 51 17.10 -12.41 8.35
C ALA A 51 17.06 -12.34 9.88
N LYS A 52 17.24 -13.50 10.53
CA LYS A 52 17.36 -13.60 11.98
C LYS A 52 18.30 -12.50 12.50
N CYS A 53 17.78 -11.66 13.40
CA CYS A 53 18.61 -11.12 14.45
C CYS A 53 19.05 -12.33 15.32
#